data_AF-A0A7L3Y9T8-F1
#
_entry.id   AF-A0A7L3Y9T8-F1
#
_cell.length_a   1.000
_cell.length_b   1.000
_cell.length_c   1.000
_cell.angle_alpha   90.00
_cell.angle_beta   90.00
_cell.angle_gamma   90.00
#
_symmetry.space_group_name_H-M   'P 1'
#
loop_
_entity.id
_entity.type
_entity.pdbx_description
1 polymer ?
#
loop_
_entity_poly.entity_id
_entity_poly.type
_entity_poly.pdbx_seq_one_letter_code
_entity_poly.pdbx_strand_id
1 'polypeptide(L)'
;AAAGLCPCRALLARCGGALRALCGSVRGLAAGPATHFGFQTVTEAERREKIYQVFESVAKKYDVMNDSMTLGIHRVWKDILMHKMNPSPGTLLLDVAGGTGDIAFRFINYVRSVRERQLQRKLKHHQNLSWQEISESYQEDKSKSLGNSQVVVCDINKEMLKVGKQKAQHLGYSEGLSWVLGNAEELPFDDDKFDVYTIAFGIRNVTRIDL
;
A
#
# COMPACT_ATOMS: atom_id res chain seq x y z
N ALA A 1 -29.99 10.82 -44.18
CA ALA A 1 -29.56 11.97 -43.35
C ALA A 1 -28.42 11.51 -42.45
N ALA A 2 -27.29 12.24 -42.53
CA ALA A 2 -26.10 12.34 -41.65
C ALA A 2 -25.60 11.07 -40.92
N ALA A 3 -24.40 10.52 -41.17
CA ALA A 3 -23.03 11.07 -41.21
C ALA A 3 -22.40 11.34 -39.84
N GLY A 4 -21.13 10.87 -39.69
CA GLY A 4 -20.20 11.13 -38.59
C GLY A 4 -19.54 9.84 -38.07
N LEU A 5 -18.59 9.17 -38.74
CA LEU A 5 -17.22 9.56 -39.13
C LEU A 5 -16.39 10.12 -37.96
N CYS A 6 -15.42 9.32 -37.46
CA CYS A 6 -14.02 9.73 -37.24
C CYS A 6 -13.13 8.53 -36.83
N PRO A 7 -11.79 8.61 -37.01
CA PRO A 7 -11.08 7.78 -37.97
C PRO A 7 -9.77 7.17 -37.40
N CYS A 8 -8.88 6.73 -38.29
CA CYS A 8 -7.45 6.42 -38.08
C CYS A 8 -7.08 4.96 -37.84
N ARG A 9 -7.54 4.13 -38.78
CA ARG A 9 -6.71 3.07 -39.37
C ARG A 9 -5.86 3.73 -40.48
N ALA A 10 -4.57 3.95 -40.26
CA ALA A 10 -3.51 4.01 -41.29
C ALA A 10 -2.25 4.68 -40.75
N LEU A 11 -1.24 3.89 -40.40
CA LEU A 11 0.12 4.22 -40.82
C LEU A 11 0.91 2.92 -40.98
N LEU A 12 1.33 2.70 -42.24
CA LEU A 12 2.47 1.88 -42.66
C LEU A 12 2.30 0.36 -42.71
N ALA A 13 1.53 -0.05 -43.73
CA ALA A 13 2.02 -1.06 -44.64
C ALA A 13 3.26 -0.54 -45.37
N ARG A 14 4.45 -1.06 -45.05
CA ARG A 14 5.64 -1.05 -45.93
C ARG A 14 6.75 -1.91 -45.34
N CYS A 15 6.71 -3.21 -45.65
CA CYS A 15 7.87 -4.04 -45.98
C CYS A 15 7.35 -5.44 -46.31
N GLY A 16 7.12 -5.69 -47.59
CA GLY A 16 7.02 -7.04 -48.10
C GLY A 16 8.41 -7.68 -48.23
N GLY A 17 8.43 -9.01 -48.26
CA GLY A 17 9.52 -9.75 -48.90
C GLY A 17 10.47 -10.50 -47.96
N ALA A 18 9.98 -11.54 -47.31
CA ALA A 18 10.73 -12.78 -47.02
C ALA A 18 9.69 -13.86 -46.62
N LEU A 19 9.03 -14.49 -47.59
CA LEU A 19 9.46 -15.79 -48.15
C LEU A 19 9.86 -16.78 -47.04
N ARG A 20 8.88 -17.58 -46.59
CA ARG A 20 8.79 -19.02 -46.89
C ARG A 20 10.03 -19.82 -46.46
N ALA A 21 9.96 -20.36 -45.25
CA ALA A 21 10.57 -21.62 -44.81
C ALA A 21 10.05 -21.83 -43.37
N LEU A 22 9.35 -22.86 -42.95
CA LEU A 22 9.06 -24.18 -43.49
C LEU A 22 7.68 -24.59 -42.96
N CYS A 23 6.76 -24.96 -43.83
CA CYS A 23 5.69 -25.89 -43.49
C CYS A 23 6.22 -27.28 -43.79
N GLY A 24 6.42 -28.09 -42.76
CA GLY A 24 6.93 -29.45 -42.89
C GLY A 24 6.56 -30.30 -41.69
N SER A 25 5.58 -31.18 -41.91
CA SER A 25 5.22 -32.36 -41.11
C SER A 25 4.36 -32.15 -39.86
N VAL A 26 3.07 -32.43 -40.06
CA VAL A 26 2.09 -32.73 -39.01
C VAL A 26 2.24 -34.23 -38.66
N ARG A 27 2.59 -34.55 -37.41
CA ARG A 27 2.20 -35.80 -36.74
C ARG A 27 1.92 -35.48 -35.27
N GLY A 28 0.69 -35.77 -34.85
CA GLY A 28 0.20 -35.47 -33.51
C GLY A 28 0.84 -36.31 -32.42
N LEU A 29 0.83 -35.76 -31.21
CA LEU A 29 0.63 -36.46 -29.95
C LEU A 29 0.08 -35.41 -28.97
N ALA A 30 -1.09 -35.68 -28.40
CA ALA A 30 -1.65 -34.88 -27.32
C ALA A 30 -0.77 -35.03 -26.07
N ALA A 31 -0.33 -33.91 -25.50
CA ALA A 31 0.22 -33.83 -24.15
C ALA A 31 -0.25 -32.50 -23.55
N GLY A 32 -0.98 -32.57 -22.43
CA GLY A 32 -1.45 -31.39 -21.70
C GLY A 32 -0.29 -30.53 -21.19
N PRO A 33 -0.55 -29.28 -20.75
CA PRO A 33 0.51 -28.41 -20.26
C PRO A 33 1.17 -29.01 -19.01
N ALA A 34 2.45 -29.34 -19.13
CA ALA A 34 3.29 -29.74 -18.02
C ALA A 34 3.53 -28.54 -17.09
N THR A 35 3.14 -28.65 -15.82
CA THR A 35 3.47 -27.66 -14.79
C THR A 35 4.65 -28.18 -13.98
N HIS A 36 5.82 -27.60 -14.22
CA HIS A 36 6.99 -27.80 -13.36
C HIS A 36 6.91 -26.85 -12.17
N PHE A 37 6.50 -27.36 -11.01
CA PHE A 37 6.69 -26.67 -9.74
C PHE A 37 8.04 -27.12 -9.16
N GLY A 38 9.02 -26.22 -9.17
CA GLY A 38 10.38 -26.51 -8.75
C GLY A 38 10.46 -26.78 -7.25
N PHE A 39 10.78 -28.02 -6.89
CA PHE A 39 11.32 -28.34 -5.57
C PHE A 39 12.83 -28.48 -5.71
N GLN A 40 13.55 -27.39 -5.45
CA GLN A 40 14.98 -27.50 -5.11
C GLN A 40 15.08 -27.70 -3.60
N THR A 41 15.73 -28.78 -3.19
CA THR A 41 16.09 -29.00 -1.80
C THR A 41 17.22 -28.04 -1.46
N VAL A 42 16.91 -27.01 -0.66
CA VAL A 42 17.85 -26.00 -0.21
C VAL A 42 18.08 -26.16 1.29
N THR A 43 19.29 -25.87 1.76
CA THR A 43 19.56 -25.86 3.20
C THR A 43 18.72 -24.77 3.90
N GLU A 44 18.34 -24.96 5.16
CA GLU A 44 17.47 -24.03 5.91
C GLU A 44 17.94 -22.56 5.89
N ALA A 45 19.26 -22.33 5.86
CA ALA A 45 19.83 -20.99 5.75
C ALA A 45 19.64 -20.36 4.36
N GLU A 46 19.88 -21.12 3.28
CA GLU A 46 19.70 -20.69 1.89
C GLU A 46 18.21 -20.57 1.52
N ARG A 47 17.35 -21.35 2.16
CA ARG A 47 15.90 -21.32 1.97
C ARG A 47 15.34 -19.96 2.35
N ARG A 48 15.79 -19.38 3.47
CA ARG A 48 15.35 -18.04 3.91
C ARG A 48 15.80 -16.94 2.95
N GLU A 49 17.04 -17.01 2.44
CA GLU A 49 17.58 -16.06 1.47
C GLU A 49 16.82 -16.11 0.13
N LYS A 50 16.60 -17.32 -0.41
CA LYS A 50 15.83 -17.51 -1.65
C LYS A 50 14.36 -17.15 -1.46
N ILE A 51 13.76 -17.44 -0.31
CA ILE A 51 12.41 -17.02 0.05
C ILE A 51 12.34 -15.49 0.10
N TYR A 52 13.32 -14.82 0.72
CA TYR A 52 13.41 -13.37 0.77
C TYR A 52 13.50 -12.77 -0.64
N GLN A 53 14.38 -13.30 -1.50
CA GLN A 53 14.52 -12.82 -2.89
C GLN A 53 13.26 -13.07 -3.72
N VAL A 54 12.61 -14.21 -3.57
CA VAL A 54 11.33 -14.50 -4.23
C VAL A 54 10.25 -13.54 -3.70
N PHE A 55 10.17 -13.31 -2.39
CA PHE A 55 9.19 -12.38 -1.82
C PHE A 55 9.47 -10.91 -2.13
N GLU A 56 10.72 -10.48 -2.20
CA GLU A 56 11.09 -9.13 -2.65
C GLU A 56 10.71 -8.95 -4.13
N SER A 57 10.94 -9.98 -4.95
CA SER A 57 10.53 -9.97 -6.35
C SER A 57 9.00 -9.98 -6.50
N VAL A 58 8.29 -10.64 -5.58
CA VAL A 58 6.83 -10.67 -5.51
C VAL A 58 6.30 -9.30 -5.06
N ALA A 59 6.79 -8.72 -3.96
CA ALA A 59 6.41 -7.37 -3.53
C ALA A 59 6.61 -6.35 -4.65
N LYS A 60 7.78 -6.34 -5.30
CA LYS A 60 8.08 -5.48 -6.44
C LYS A 60 7.20 -5.78 -7.66
N LYS A 61 6.94 -7.05 -8.00
CA LYS A 61 6.05 -7.40 -9.13
C LYS A 61 4.59 -7.05 -8.86
N TYR A 62 4.10 -7.22 -7.63
CA TYR A 62 2.73 -6.88 -7.26
C TYR A 62 2.54 -5.36 -7.21
N ASP A 63 3.49 -4.61 -6.67
CA ASP A 63 3.46 -3.14 -6.73
C ASP A 63 3.55 -2.62 -8.17
N VAL A 64 4.46 -3.16 -8.99
CA VAL A 64 4.55 -2.80 -10.43
C VAL A 64 3.28 -3.18 -11.18
N MET A 65 2.67 -4.33 -10.88
CA MET A 65 1.42 -4.75 -11.51
C MET A 65 0.24 -3.86 -11.08
N ASN A 66 0.13 -3.51 -9.80
CA ASN A 66 -0.87 -2.55 -9.30
C ASN A 66 -0.69 -1.14 -9.91
N ASP A 67 0.56 -0.70 -10.04
CA ASP A 67 0.92 0.60 -10.64
C ASP A 67 0.65 0.62 -12.15
N SER A 68 0.93 -0.48 -12.85
CA SER A 68 0.78 -0.61 -14.31
C SER A 68 -0.67 -0.85 -14.74
N MET A 69 -1.45 -1.61 -13.98
CA MET A 69 -2.86 -1.91 -14.30
C MET A 69 -3.80 -0.71 -14.09
N THR A 70 -3.37 0.32 -13.34
CA THR A 70 -4.20 1.50 -13.02
C THR A 70 -3.59 2.82 -13.48
N LEU A 71 -2.45 2.82 -14.17
CA LEU A 71 -1.70 4.02 -14.55
C LEU A 71 -1.49 4.99 -13.36
N GLY A 72 -1.28 4.46 -12.14
CA GLY A 72 -1.09 5.28 -10.93
C GLY A 72 -2.35 5.84 -10.27
N ILE A 73 -3.56 5.63 -10.82
CA ILE A 73 -4.83 6.16 -10.27
C ILE A 73 -5.10 5.66 -8.85
N HIS A 74 -4.66 4.44 -8.51
CA HIS A 74 -4.79 3.89 -7.17
C HIS A 74 -4.15 4.78 -6.08
N ARG A 75 -3.15 5.61 -6.42
CA ARG A 75 -2.56 6.58 -5.47
C ARG A 75 -3.57 7.65 -5.12
N VAL A 76 -4.26 8.20 -6.13
CA VAL A 76 -5.32 9.20 -5.95
C VAL A 76 -6.49 8.63 -5.16
N TRP A 77 -6.87 7.37 -5.39
CA TRP A 77 -7.93 6.75 -4.59
C TRP A 77 -7.55 6.59 -3.12
N LYS A 78 -6.30 6.22 -2.80
CA LYS A 78 -5.79 6.19 -1.42
C LYS A 78 -5.78 7.59 -0.79
N ASP A 79 -5.48 8.63 -1.56
CA ASP A 79 -5.57 10.02 -1.11
C ASP A 79 -7.02 10.43 -0.81
N ILE A 80 -7.95 10.12 -1.71
CA ILE A 80 -9.38 10.39 -1.53
C ILE A 80 -9.92 9.65 -0.31
N LEU A 81 -9.48 8.40 -0.09
CA LEU A 81 -9.86 7.62 1.09
C LEU A 81 -9.55 8.38 2.38
N MET A 82 -8.34 8.94 2.52
CA MET A 82 -7.96 9.71 3.71
C MET A 82 -8.81 10.96 3.88
N HIS A 83 -9.09 11.69 2.79
CA HIS A 83 -9.91 12.89 2.85
C HIS A 83 -11.37 12.59 3.19
N LYS A 84 -11.90 11.47 2.70
CA LYS A 84 -13.27 11.04 2.98
C LYS A 84 -13.41 10.51 4.41
N MET A 85 -12.39 9.79 4.89
CA MET A 85 -12.30 9.31 6.26
C MET A 85 -12.17 10.45 7.27
N ASN A 86 -11.47 11.53 6.89
CA ASN A 86 -11.28 12.75 7.69
C ASN A 86 -10.94 12.46 9.17
N PRO A 87 -9.90 11.64 9.45
CA PRO A 87 -9.58 11.26 10.82
C PRO A 87 -9.16 12.47 11.65
N SER A 88 -9.67 12.53 12.86
CA SER A 88 -9.27 13.53 13.85
C SER A 88 -7.96 13.14 14.54
N PRO A 89 -7.18 14.10 15.05
CA PRO A 89 -6.09 13.79 15.97
C PRO A 89 -6.62 13.02 17.19
N GLY A 90 -5.94 11.94 17.57
CA GLY A 90 -6.37 10.98 18.60
C GLY A 90 -6.94 9.67 18.06
N THR A 91 -7.29 9.60 16.77
CA THR A 91 -7.88 8.39 16.16
C THR A 91 -6.92 7.19 16.18
N LEU A 92 -7.45 6.03 16.56
CA LEU A 92 -6.81 4.72 16.48
C LEU A 92 -7.25 3.99 15.21
N LEU A 93 -6.31 3.74 14.30
CA LEU A 93 -6.55 3.11 13.01
C LEU A 93 -5.97 1.69 12.98
N LEU A 94 -6.75 0.74 12.47
CA LEU A 94 -6.28 -0.59 12.09
C LEU A 94 -6.27 -0.70 10.55
N ASP A 95 -5.08 -0.87 9.96
CA ASP A 95 -4.90 -1.08 8.52
C ASP A 95 -4.54 -2.53 8.23
N VAL A 96 -5.49 -3.27 7.68
CA VAL A 96 -5.37 -4.71 7.39
C VAL A 96 -4.98 -4.94 5.93
N ALA A 97 -4.15 -5.96 5.71
CA ALA A 97 -3.50 -6.25 4.42
C ALA A 97 -2.68 -5.06 3.90
N GLY A 98 -2.19 -4.25 4.82
CA GLY A 98 -1.46 -3.01 4.57
C GLY A 98 0.05 -3.15 4.63
N GLY A 99 0.62 -4.33 4.35
CA GLY A 99 2.01 -4.66 4.70
C GLY A 99 3.09 -3.66 4.25
N THR A 100 2.90 -2.92 3.15
CA THR A 100 3.84 -1.87 2.70
C THR A 100 3.69 -0.52 3.43
N GLY A 101 2.62 -0.35 4.21
CA GLY A 101 2.33 0.82 5.03
C GLY A 101 1.76 2.04 4.28
N ASP A 102 1.33 1.90 3.02
CA ASP A 102 0.91 3.06 2.22
C ASP A 102 -0.25 3.86 2.85
N ILE A 103 -1.28 3.18 3.37
CA ILE A 103 -2.40 3.86 4.05
C ILE A 103 -1.94 4.42 5.39
N ALA A 104 -1.18 3.65 6.16
CA ALA A 104 -0.64 4.08 7.44
C ALA A 104 0.21 5.37 7.34
N PHE A 105 1.10 5.47 6.35
CA PHE A 105 1.90 6.69 6.15
C PHE A 105 1.04 7.89 5.76
N ARG A 106 0.03 7.67 4.90
CA ARG A 106 -0.91 8.72 4.50
C ARG A 106 -1.74 9.20 5.69
N PHE A 107 -2.19 8.29 6.55
CA PHE A 107 -2.90 8.61 7.78
C PHE A 107 -2.06 9.49 8.72
N ILE A 108 -0.81 9.08 9.00
CA ILE A 108 0.11 9.82 9.87
C ILE A 108 0.34 11.25 9.33
N ASN A 109 0.64 11.37 8.03
CA ASN A 109 0.85 12.66 7.39
C ASN A 109 -0.42 13.54 7.44
N TYR A 110 -1.58 12.93 7.21
CA TYR A 110 -2.86 13.62 7.26
C TYR A 110 -3.14 14.18 8.66
N VAL A 111 -3.06 13.34 9.70
CA VAL A 111 -3.30 13.75 11.10
C VAL A 111 -2.32 14.85 11.53
N ARG A 112 -1.03 14.70 11.19
CA ARG A 112 -0.02 15.73 11.46
C ARG A 112 -0.41 17.08 10.83
N SER A 113 -0.82 17.08 9.56
CA SER A 113 -1.24 18.30 8.87
C SER A 113 -2.52 18.93 9.45
N VAL A 114 -3.48 18.11 9.92
CA VAL A 114 -4.70 18.60 10.58
C VAL A 114 -4.35 19.24 11.91
N ARG A 115 -3.52 18.58 12.72
CA ARG A 115 -3.09 19.09 14.01
C ARG A 115 -2.32 20.41 13.89
N GLU A 116 -1.35 20.49 12.98
CA GLU A 116 -0.59 21.73 12.74
C GLU A 116 -1.52 22.91 12.40
N ARG A 117 -2.51 22.67 11.54
CA ARG A 117 -3.53 23.69 11.21
C ARG A 117 -4.36 24.10 12.42
N GLN A 118 -4.72 23.16 13.30
CA GLN A 118 -5.46 23.47 14.53
C GLN A 118 -4.61 24.30 15.50
N LEU A 119 -3.33 23.95 15.67
CA LEU A 119 -2.41 24.68 16.54
C LEU A 119 -2.19 26.11 16.04
N GLN A 120 -1.91 26.27 14.75
CA GLN A 120 -1.74 27.59 14.12
C GLN A 120 -3.00 28.46 14.28
N ARG A 121 -4.20 27.88 14.19
CA ARG A 121 -5.45 28.60 14.42
C ARG A 121 -5.61 29.05 15.87
N LYS A 122 -5.28 28.18 16.84
CA LYS A 122 -5.30 28.53 18.27
C LYS A 122 -4.34 29.67 18.56
N LEU A 123 -3.09 29.56 18.11
CA LEU A 123 -2.07 30.60 18.26
C LEU A 123 -2.52 31.93 17.66
N LYS A 124 -3.13 31.91 16.46
CA LYS A 124 -3.67 33.13 15.82
C LYS A 124 -4.79 33.79 16.62
N HIS A 125 -5.62 33.02 17.35
CA HIS A 125 -6.69 33.57 18.18
C HIS A 125 -6.17 34.13 19.51
N HIS A 126 -5.04 33.64 20.00
CA HIS A 126 -4.39 34.15 21.20
C HIS A 126 -3.41 35.28 20.87
N GLN A 127 -3.93 36.49 20.62
CA GLN A 127 -3.13 37.68 20.28
C GLN A 127 -2.34 38.31 21.46
N ASN A 128 -2.38 37.74 22.68
CA ASN A 128 -1.74 38.30 23.89
C ASN A 128 -0.94 37.24 24.71
N LEU A 129 -0.31 36.25 24.07
CA LEU A 129 0.54 35.29 24.81
C LEU A 129 1.97 35.83 24.99
N SER A 130 2.54 35.59 26.17
CA SER A 130 3.97 35.83 26.43
C SER A 130 4.81 34.87 25.58
N TRP A 131 5.98 35.32 25.11
CA TRP A 131 6.93 34.48 24.35
C TRP A 131 7.33 33.19 25.10
N GLN A 132 7.27 33.22 26.43
CA GLN A 132 7.54 32.06 27.30
C GLN A 132 6.45 30.99 27.16
N GLU A 133 5.17 31.39 27.24
CA GLU A 133 4.01 30.48 27.09
C GLU A 133 3.94 29.89 25.67
N ILE A 134 4.31 30.68 24.67
CA ILE A 134 4.45 30.21 23.29
C ILE A 134 5.53 29.13 23.23
N SER A 135 6.72 29.37 23.79
CA SER A 135 7.84 28.42 23.73
C SER A 135 7.56 27.08 24.43
N GLU A 136 6.86 27.11 25.56
CA GLU A 136 6.45 25.90 26.29
C GLU A 136 5.39 25.11 25.51
N SER A 137 4.40 25.79 24.91
CA SER A 137 3.39 25.13 24.07
C SER A 137 4.01 24.44 22.84
N TYR A 138 5.02 25.05 22.21
CA TYR A 138 5.75 24.42 21.10
C TYR A 138 6.51 23.15 21.53
N GLN A 139 7.12 23.16 22.72
CA GLN A 139 7.87 22.00 23.22
C GLN A 139 6.93 20.84 23.58
N GLU A 140 5.78 21.12 24.19
CA GLU A 140 4.79 20.11 24.54
C GLU A 140 4.06 19.55 23.31
N ASP A 141 3.77 20.38 22.31
CA ASP A 141 3.15 19.95 21.06
C ASP A 141 4.08 19.11 20.18
N LYS A 142 5.40 19.34 20.25
CA LYS A 142 6.40 18.50 19.59
C LYS A 142 6.45 17.09 20.19
N SER A 143 6.29 16.97 21.51
CA SER A 143 6.21 15.71 22.25
C SER A 143 4.95 14.90 21.89
N LYS A 144 3.86 15.57 21.49
CA LYS A 144 2.60 14.94 21.08
C LYS A 144 2.33 15.09 19.58
N SER A 145 3.30 14.98 18.69
CA SER A 145 3.14 15.33 17.26
C SER A 145 1.91 14.72 16.55
N LEU A 146 1.45 13.54 16.98
CA LEU A 146 0.28 12.83 16.42
C LEU A 146 -1.00 12.92 17.27
N GLY A 147 -0.97 13.58 18.42
CA GLY A 147 -2.16 13.71 19.29
C GLY A 147 -2.69 12.41 19.82
N ASN A 148 -1.79 11.48 20.12
CA ASN A 148 -2.09 10.11 20.52
C ASN A 148 -2.74 9.27 19.41
N SER A 149 -2.84 9.78 18.17
CA SER A 149 -3.20 8.93 17.04
C SER A 149 -2.17 7.83 16.86
N GLN A 150 -2.67 6.62 16.64
CA GLN A 150 -1.86 5.46 16.36
C GLN A 150 -2.47 4.71 15.19
N VAL A 151 -1.60 4.14 14.37
CA VAL A 151 -1.98 3.20 13.34
C VAL A 151 -1.29 1.87 13.57
N VAL A 152 -2.07 0.80 13.56
CA VAL A 152 -1.60 -0.58 13.59
C VAL A 152 -1.74 -1.16 12.20
N VAL A 153 -0.64 -1.56 11.60
CA VAL A 153 -0.61 -2.26 10.32
C VAL A 153 -0.61 -3.76 10.59
N CYS A 154 -1.62 -4.47 10.10
CA CYS A 154 -1.74 -5.91 10.20
C CYS A 154 -1.66 -6.55 8.82
N ASP A 155 -0.76 -7.51 8.65
CA ASP A 155 -0.64 -8.27 7.40
C ASP A 155 -0.25 -9.72 7.70
N ILE A 156 -0.70 -10.66 6.87
CA ILE A 156 -0.35 -12.08 6.99
C ILE A 156 1.07 -12.35 6.47
N ASN A 157 1.60 -11.48 5.60
CA ASN A 157 2.90 -11.64 4.99
C ASN A 157 3.99 -10.88 5.77
N LYS A 158 4.82 -11.64 6.47
CA LYS A 158 5.96 -11.12 7.24
C LYS A 158 6.96 -10.32 6.39
N GLU A 159 7.17 -10.69 5.12
CA GLU A 159 8.12 -9.99 4.27
C GLU A 159 7.60 -8.61 3.85
N MET A 160 6.30 -8.49 3.59
CA MET A 160 5.67 -7.20 3.32
C MET A 160 5.82 -6.26 4.52
N LEU A 161 5.58 -6.76 5.74
CA LEU A 161 5.80 -5.99 6.97
C LEU A 161 7.27 -5.55 7.14
N LYS A 162 8.24 -6.36 6.72
CA LYS A 162 9.66 -5.94 6.74
C LYS A 162 9.92 -4.79 5.77
N VAL A 163 9.38 -4.86 4.55
CA VAL A 163 9.48 -3.79 3.55
C VAL A 163 8.84 -2.51 4.09
N GLY A 164 7.64 -2.61 4.66
CA GLY A 164 6.95 -1.49 5.31
C GLY A 164 7.77 -0.87 6.44
N LYS A 165 8.34 -1.70 7.34
CA LYS A 165 9.21 -1.22 8.43
C LYS A 165 10.46 -0.50 7.93
N GLN A 166 11.15 -1.06 6.93
CA GLN A 166 12.33 -0.43 6.35
C GLN A 166 11.97 0.92 5.70
N LYS A 167 10.85 0.97 4.96
CA LYS A 167 10.32 2.21 4.37
C LYS A 167 9.97 3.23 5.44
N ALA A 168 9.36 2.80 6.54
CA ALA A 168 9.03 3.68 7.66
C ALA A 168 10.28 4.31 8.30
N GLN A 169 11.32 3.51 8.53
CA GLN A 169 12.61 3.98 9.04
C GLN A 169 13.26 4.98 8.09
N HIS A 170 13.28 4.67 6.80
CA HIS A 170 13.89 5.54 5.79
C HIS A 170 13.16 6.90 5.66
N LEU A 171 11.84 6.90 5.83
CA LEU A 171 11.01 8.11 5.79
C LEU A 171 10.95 8.84 7.15
N GLY A 172 11.61 8.32 8.19
CA GLY A 172 11.68 8.96 9.51
C GLY A 172 10.40 8.85 10.34
N TYR A 173 9.56 7.83 10.11
CA TYR A 173 8.40 7.56 10.96
C TYR A 173 8.84 6.81 12.22
N SER A 174 8.96 7.53 13.34
CA SER A 174 9.41 6.99 14.63
C SER A 174 8.29 6.76 15.66
N GLU A 175 7.11 7.35 15.46
CA GLU A 175 6.01 7.36 16.44
C GLU A 175 4.67 7.04 15.78
N GLY A 176 3.73 6.50 16.58
CA GLY A 176 2.34 6.28 16.18
C GLY A 176 2.13 5.18 15.13
N LEU A 177 3.12 4.32 14.90
CA LEU A 177 3.06 3.22 13.94
C LEU A 177 3.46 1.90 14.60
N SER A 178 2.56 0.94 14.57
CA SER A 178 2.78 -0.43 15.05
C SER A 178 2.56 -1.43 13.92
N TRP A 179 3.27 -2.56 13.96
CA TRP A 179 3.23 -3.57 12.91
C TRP A 179 2.97 -4.94 13.52
N VAL A 180 1.92 -5.61 13.06
CA VAL A 180 1.45 -6.89 13.59
C VAL A 180 1.37 -7.90 12.44
N LEU A 181 1.87 -9.11 12.71
CA LEU A 181 1.70 -10.25 11.83
C LEU A 181 0.40 -10.95 12.26
N GLY A 182 -0.62 -10.94 11.40
CA GLY A 182 -1.94 -11.46 11.76
C GLY A 182 -2.80 -11.76 10.54
N ASN A 183 -3.76 -12.69 10.71
CA ASN A 183 -4.74 -13.01 9.70
C ASN A 183 -5.87 -11.96 9.73
N ALA A 184 -6.34 -11.53 8.56
CA ALA A 184 -7.48 -10.64 8.46
C ALA A 184 -8.80 -11.29 8.90
N GLU A 185 -8.89 -12.62 8.83
CA GLU A 185 -10.08 -13.39 9.23
C GLU A 185 -10.16 -13.64 10.74
N GLU A 186 -9.03 -13.54 11.44
CA GLU A 186 -8.92 -13.75 12.88
C GLU A 186 -7.92 -12.73 13.44
N LEU A 187 -8.44 -11.57 13.82
CA LEU A 187 -7.63 -10.45 14.27
C LEU A 187 -7.11 -10.70 15.70
N PRO A 188 -5.80 -10.52 15.96
CA PRO A 188 -5.20 -10.71 17.28
C PRO A 188 -5.39 -9.46 18.16
N PHE A 189 -6.59 -8.87 18.16
CA PHE A 189 -6.92 -7.65 18.88
C PHE A 189 -8.20 -7.86 19.66
N ASP A 190 -8.31 -7.23 20.83
CA ASP A 190 -9.57 -7.22 21.56
C ASP A 190 -10.62 -6.38 20.80
N ASP A 191 -11.89 -6.63 21.11
CA ASP A 191 -13.02 -5.85 20.61
C ASP A 191 -12.95 -4.37 21.05
N ASP A 192 -13.56 -3.49 20.25
CA ASP A 192 -13.71 -2.05 20.51
C ASP A 192 -12.40 -1.28 20.80
N LYS A 193 -11.27 -1.76 20.25
CA LYS A 193 -9.96 -1.09 20.41
C LYS A 193 -9.64 -0.02 19.38
N PHE A 194 -10.29 -0.05 18.22
CA PHE A 194 -9.97 0.83 17.09
C PHE A 194 -11.18 1.66 16.69
N ASP A 195 -10.94 2.93 16.38
CA ASP A 195 -11.98 3.84 15.88
C ASP A 195 -12.25 3.61 14.39
N VAL A 196 -11.23 3.18 13.65
CA VAL A 196 -11.28 3.05 12.20
C VAL A 196 -10.61 1.76 11.75
N TYR A 197 -11.26 1.06 10.83
CA TYR A 197 -10.76 -0.11 10.14
C TYR A 197 -10.58 0.20 8.64
N THR A 198 -9.40 -0.10 8.08
CA THR A 198 -9.14 0.01 6.65
C THR A 198 -8.59 -1.28 6.07
N ILE A 199 -9.05 -1.62 4.86
CA ILE A 199 -8.48 -2.69 4.05
C ILE A 199 -8.45 -2.22 2.58
N ALA A 200 -7.27 -1.81 2.12
CA ALA A 200 -7.10 -1.26 0.77
C ALA A 200 -6.60 -2.33 -0.20
N PHE A 201 -7.42 -2.69 -1.20
CA PHE A 201 -7.12 -3.69 -2.24
C PHE A 201 -6.83 -5.13 -1.74
N GLY A 202 -6.75 -5.37 -0.43
CA GLY A 202 -6.55 -6.69 0.17
C GLY A 202 -7.82 -7.52 0.36
N ILE A 203 -9.01 -6.89 0.40
CA ILE A 203 -10.29 -7.57 0.71
C ILE A 203 -10.62 -8.71 -0.28
N ARG A 204 -10.14 -8.62 -1.52
CA ARG A 204 -10.35 -9.65 -2.55
C ARG A 204 -9.65 -10.97 -2.26
N ASN A 205 -8.67 -10.94 -1.36
CA ASN A 205 -7.85 -12.10 -1.00
C ASN A 205 -8.23 -12.67 0.38
N VAL A 206 -9.28 -12.13 1.02
CA VAL A 206 -9.84 -12.66 2.25
C VAL A 206 -10.92 -13.67 1.87
N THR A 207 -10.80 -14.91 2.35
CA THR A 207 -11.64 -16.03 1.88
C THR A 207 -12.97 -16.12 2.62
N ARG A 208 -13.02 -15.62 3.86
CA ARG A 208 -14.26 -15.49 4.65
C ARG A 208 -14.34 -14.13 5.33
N ILE A 209 -15.45 -13.45 5.10
CA ILE A 209 -15.83 -12.25 5.83
C ILE A 209 -17.27 -12.52 6.28
N ASP A 210 -17.46 -12.77 7.56
CA ASP A 210 -18.79 -12.85 8.14
C ASP A 210 -19.26 -11.40 8.33
N LEU A 211 -20.23 -10.98 7.50
CA LEU A 211 -20.82 -9.63 7.51
C LEU A 211 -22.02 -9.54 8.46
#